data_AF-A0A6M0SGN2-F1
#
_entry.id   AF-A0A6M0SGN2-F1
#
_cell.length_a   1.000
_cell.length_b   1.000
_cell.length_c   1.000
_cell.angle_alpha   90.00
_cell.angle_beta   90.00
_cell.angle_gamma   90.00
#
_symmetry.space_group_name_H-M   'P 1'
#
loop_
_entity.id
_entity.type
_entity.pdbx_description
1 polymer ?
#
loop_
_entity_poly.entity_id
_entity_poly.type
_entity_poly.pdbx_seq_one_letter_code
_entity_poly.pdbx_strand_id
1 'polypeptide(L)'
;MGTSGALWLTEALIMPKASYAYTSRLNLFLTLEDGEPYSSLVTRANMAARAGAQRSFDQDLLITEVMISVTAENSDGIAVPILNLRVSRQEWGQQPMTEYWATYFRGAQTLLESSSESSF
;
A
#
# COMPACT_ATOMS: atom_id res chain seq x y z
N MET A 1 -15.77 64.57 26.13
CA MET A 1 -16.27 63.21 25.87
C MET A 1 -15.44 62.63 24.73
N GLY A 2 -14.76 61.50 24.96
CA GLY A 2 -13.94 60.85 23.95
C GLY A 2 -13.09 59.75 24.58
N THR A 3 -13.60 58.52 24.61
CA THR A 3 -12.87 57.35 25.07
C THR A 3 -12.29 56.62 23.87
N SER A 4 -10.98 56.69 23.70
CA SER A 4 -10.23 55.88 22.74
C SER A 4 -10.24 54.43 23.20
N GLY A 5 -10.89 53.55 22.43
CA GLY A 5 -10.87 52.10 22.67
C GLY A 5 -9.60 51.48 22.08
N ALA A 6 -8.80 50.80 22.91
CA ALA A 6 -7.70 49.98 22.45
C ALA A 6 -8.24 48.62 21.98
N LEU A 7 -8.09 48.31 20.69
CA LEU A 7 -8.38 46.99 20.13
C LEU A 7 -7.16 46.10 20.36
N TRP A 8 -7.30 45.11 21.26
CA TRP A 8 -6.33 44.03 21.39
C TRP A 8 -6.56 43.03 20.25
N LEU A 9 -5.61 42.96 19.33
CA LEU A 9 -5.59 41.95 18.27
C LEU A 9 -5.06 40.64 18.86
N THR A 10 -5.93 39.73 19.25
CA THR A 10 -5.52 38.35 19.57
C THR A 10 -5.16 37.65 18.27
N GLU A 11 -3.87 37.45 18.02
CA GLU A 11 -3.39 36.51 17.01
C GLU A 11 -3.93 35.11 17.33
N ALA A 12 -4.82 34.61 16.48
CA ALA A 12 -5.22 33.22 16.52
C ALA A 12 -4.03 32.36 16.10
N LEU A 13 -3.42 31.66 17.06
CA LEU A 13 -2.41 30.64 16.79
C LEU A 13 -3.07 29.52 15.96
N ILE A 14 -2.85 29.53 14.64
CA ILE A 14 -3.20 28.41 13.76
C ILE A 14 -2.18 27.31 14.04
N MET A 15 -2.45 26.46 15.03
CA MET A 15 -1.63 25.27 15.28
C MET A 15 -1.79 24.31 14.09
N PRO A 16 -0.69 23.94 13.38
CA PRO A 16 -0.77 22.89 12.38
C PRO A 16 -1.28 21.61 13.05
N LYS A 17 -2.39 21.05 12.55
CA LYS A 17 -2.81 19.73 13.03
C LYS A 17 -1.73 18.73 12.62
N ALA A 18 -0.98 18.22 13.59
CA ALA A 18 -0.10 17.09 13.38
C ALA A 18 -0.96 15.89 12.95
N SER A 19 -1.01 15.64 11.64
CA SER A 19 -1.65 14.45 11.08
C SER A 19 -0.70 13.27 11.32
N TYR A 20 -0.88 12.56 12.42
CA TYR A 20 -0.24 11.25 12.60
C TYR A 20 -0.93 10.27 11.67
N ALA A 21 -0.21 9.75 10.68
CA ALA A 21 -0.73 8.66 9.87
C ALA A 21 -0.85 7.41 10.76
N TYR A 22 -2.08 6.94 10.96
CA TYR A 22 -2.32 5.64 11.56
C TYR A 22 -2.26 4.61 10.44
N THR A 23 -1.06 4.04 10.25
CA THR A 23 -0.75 3.17 9.12
C THR A 23 -0.93 1.70 9.47
N SER A 24 -1.76 0.99 8.70
CA SER A 24 -1.83 -0.47 8.73
C SER A 24 -0.83 -1.08 7.75
N ARG A 25 -0.14 -2.15 8.17
CA ARG A 25 0.92 -2.83 7.39
C ARG A 25 0.59 -4.30 7.22
N LEU A 26 0.50 -4.75 5.97
CA LEU A 26 0.20 -6.14 5.62
C LEU A 26 1.29 -6.71 4.73
N ASN A 27 1.70 -7.96 5.02
CA ASN A 27 2.54 -8.75 4.13
C ASN A 27 1.69 -9.92 3.63
N LEU A 28 1.57 -10.04 2.31
CA LEU A 28 0.80 -11.08 1.64
C LEU A 28 1.77 -12.00 0.89
N PHE A 29 1.55 -13.30 1.00
CA PHE A 29 2.36 -14.32 0.34
C PHE A 29 1.52 -15.03 -0.71
N LEU A 30 2.08 -15.19 -1.90
CA LEU A 30 1.50 -15.93 -3.01
C LEU A 30 2.48 -16.99 -3.49
N THR A 31 1.99 -18.15 -3.88
CA THR A 31 2.80 -19.16 -4.56
C THR A 31 2.63 -18.99 -6.07
N LEU A 32 3.73 -18.96 -6.82
CA LEU A 32 3.75 -19.06 -8.27
C LEU A 32 3.36 -20.49 -8.65
N GLU A 33 2.28 -20.64 -9.41
CA GLU A 33 1.80 -21.96 -9.80
C GLU A 33 2.60 -22.51 -11.00
N ASP A 34 2.73 -23.83 -11.10
CA ASP A 34 3.50 -24.46 -12.19
C ASP A 34 2.93 -24.09 -13.56
N GLY A 35 3.77 -23.51 -14.42
CA GLY A 35 3.37 -23.04 -15.74
C GLY A 35 2.49 -21.77 -15.73
N GLU A 36 2.31 -21.12 -14.58
CA GLU A 36 1.61 -19.84 -14.49
C GLU A 36 2.42 -18.74 -15.17
N PRO A 37 1.83 -17.98 -16.13
CA PRO A 37 2.52 -16.84 -16.69
C PRO A 37 2.62 -15.73 -15.63
N TYR A 38 3.74 -15.00 -15.62
CA TYR A 38 3.99 -13.93 -14.64
C TYR A 38 2.87 -12.88 -14.58
N SER A 39 2.19 -12.60 -15.70
CA SER A 39 1.03 -11.69 -15.75
C SER A 39 -0.16 -12.19 -14.92
N SER A 40 -0.40 -13.51 -14.85
CA SER A 40 -1.43 -14.09 -14.00
C SER A 40 -1.08 -13.95 -12.52
N LEU A 41 0.19 -14.16 -12.15
CA LEU A 41 0.68 -13.94 -10.79
C LEU A 41 0.48 -12.49 -10.36
N VAL A 42 0.85 -11.53 -11.22
CA VAL A 42 0.63 -10.09 -10.98
C VAL A 42 -0.86 -9.77 -10.82
N THR A 43 -1.72 -10.39 -11.62
CA THR A 43 -3.18 -10.22 -11.51
C THR A 43 -3.69 -10.69 -10.15
N ARG A 44 -3.26 -11.88 -9.69
CA ARG A 44 -3.61 -12.40 -8.36
C ARG A 44 -3.07 -11.49 -7.24
N ALA A 45 -1.86 -10.97 -7.40
CA ALA A 45 -1.26 -10.03 -6.46
C ALA A 45 -2.07 -8.74 -6.33
N ASN A 46 -2.54 -8.17 -7.45
CA ASN A 46 -3.39 -6.99 -7.43
C ASN A 46 -4.73 -7.25 -6.72
N MET A 47 -5.36 -8.40 -6.97
CA MET A 47 -6.59 -8.80 -6.29
C MET A 47 -6.38 -8.99 -4.78
N ALA A 48 -5.28 -9.64 -4.39
CA ALA A 48 -4.94 -9.85 -2.99
C ALA A 48 -4.66 -8.53 -2.26
N ALA A 49 -3.86 -7.64 -2.86
CA ALA A 49 -3.57 -6.32 -2.32
C ALA A 49 -4.85 -5.47 -2.22
N ARG A 50 -5.72 -5.51 -3.23
CA ARG A 50 -7.01 -4.81 -3.21
C ARG A 50 -7.89 -5.27 -2.04
N ALA A 51 -8.04 -6.58 -1.90
CA ALA A 51 -8.81 -7.16 -0.80
C ALA A 51 -8.21 -6.82 0.57
N GLY A 52 -6.88 -6.85 0.69
CA GLY A 52 -6.15 -6.47 1.89
C GLY A 52 -6.35 -5.00 2.26
N ALA A 53 -6.32 -4.09 1.27
CA ALA A 53 -6.51 -2.66 1.48
C ALA A 53 -7.94 -2.36 1.92
N GLN A 54 -8.92 -2.92 1.20
CA GLN A 54 -10.33 -2.77 1.55
C GLN A 54 -10.60 -3.26 2.97
N ARG A 55 -10.17 -4.48 3.30
CA ARG A 55 -10.34 -5.05 4.64
C ARG A 55 -9.69 -4.19 5.72
N SER A 56 -8.49 -3.67 5.47
CA SER A 56 -7.79 -2.83 6.45
C SER A 56 -8.56 -1.57 6.76
N PHE A 57 -9.07 -0.88 5.73
CA PHE A 57 -9.86 0.33 5.92
C PHE A 57 -11.23 0.06 6.56
N ASP A 58 -11.83 -1.10 6.30
CA ASP A 58 -13.12 -1.50 6.87
C ASP A 58 -13.00 -1.96 8.33
N GLN A 59 -11.85 -2.53 8.74
CA GLN A 59 -11.63 -3.06 10.09
C GLN A 59 -11.47 -1.98 11.15
N ASP A 60 -10.86 -0.85 10.82
CA ASP A 60 -10.67 0.26 11.76
C ASP A 60 -10.76 1.61 11.02
N LEU A 61 -11.74 2.42 11.41
CA LEU A 61 -11.99 3.74 10.85
C LEU A 61 -10.84 4.74 11.10
N LEU A 62 -10.01 4.50 12.12
CA LEU A 62 -8.86 5.33 12.43
C LEU A 62 -7.71 5.11 11.45
N ILE A 63 -7.66 3.99 10.72
CA ILE A 63 -6.61 3.73 9.73
C ILE A 63 -6.71 4.78 8.63
N THR A 64 -5.67 5.59 8.49
CA THR A 64 -5.58 6.66 7.48
C THR A 64 -4.70 6.26 6.30
N GLU A 65 -3.82 5.29 6.46
CA GLU A 65 -2.91 4.79 5.43
C GLU A 65 -2.81 3.26 5.50
N VAL A 66 -2.72 2.61 4.35
CA VAL A 66 -2.43 1.18 4.23
C VAL A 66 -1.17 0.99 3.42
N MET A 67 -0.27 0.16 3.93
CA MET A 67 0.92 -0.33 3.24
C MET A 67 0.84 -1.85 3.10
N ILE A 68 0.86 -2.37 1.89
CA ILE A 68 0.86 -3.80 1.61
C ILE A 68 2.09 -4.16 0.81
N SER A 69 2.81 -5.18 1.25
CA SER A 69 3.83 -5.84 0.44
C SER A 69 3.32 -7.21 0.01
N VAL A 70 3.41 -7.50 -1.28
CA VAL A 70 3.08 -8.82 -1.81
C VAL A 70 4.37 -9.50 -2.25
N THR A 71 4.63 -10.65 -1.68
CA THR A 71 5.77 -11.52 -1.97
C THR A 71 5.26 -12.76 -2.67
N ALA A 72 5.85 -13.09 -3.82
CA ALA A 72 5.62 -14.36 -4.48
C ALA A 72 6.73 -15.34 -4.12
N GLU A 73 6.40 -16.61 -4.00
CA GLU A 73 7.33 -17.70 -3.78
C GLU A 73 7.22 -18.70 -4.94
N ASN A 74 8.33 -19.13 -5.51
CA ASN A 74 8.33 -20.19 -6.52
C ASN A 74 8.39 -21.59 -5.88
N SER A 75 8.29 -22.64 -6.70
CA SER A 75 8.32 -24.05 -6.24
C SER A 75 9.64 -24.45 -5.55
N ASP A 76 10.74 -23.76 -5.81
CA ASP A 76 12.04 -23.96 -5.14
C ASP A 76 12.14 -23.21 -3.79
N GLY A 77 11.08 -22.51 -3.35
CA GLY A 77 11.03 -21.78 -2.09
C GLY A 77 11.69 -20.40 -2.14
N ILE A 78 11.93 -19.84 -3.33
CA ILE A 78 12.52 -18.51 -3.48
C ILE A 78 11.42 -17.45 -3.42
N ALA A 79 11.47 -16.63 -2.37
CA ALA A 79 10.52 -15.57 -2.07
C ALA A 79 10.99 -14.20 -2.57
N VAL A 80 10.22 -13.59 -3.47
CA VAL A 80 10.54 -12.32 -4.13
C VAL A 80 9.38 -11.33 -4.00
N PRO A 81 9.61 -10.10 -3.52
CA PRO A 81 8.58 -9.06 -3.52
C PRO A 81 8.21 -8.68 -4.96
N ILE A 82 6.93 -8.76 -5.30
CA ILE A 82 6.42 -8.49 -6.66
C ILE A 82 5.74 -7.12 -6.77
N LEU A 83 5.05 -6.67 -5.72
CA LEU A 83 4.51 -5.31 -5.65
C LEU A 83 4.41 -4.80 -4.21
N ASN A 84 4.47 -3.47 -4.09
CA ASN A 84 4.11 -2.75 -2.89
C ASN A 84 2.97 -1.78 -3.18
N LEU A 85 1.92 -1.82 -2.37
CA LEU A 85 0.82 -0.86 -2.39
C LEU A 85 0.99 0.08 -1.20
N ARG A 86 0.96 1.39 -1.43
CA ARG A 86 0.83 2.40 -0.37
C ARG A 86 -0.26 3.37 -0.78
N VAL A 87 -1.29 3.51 0.04
CA VAL A 87 -2.43 4.36 -0.28
C VAL A 87 -3.10 4.88 0.99
N SER A 88 -3.53 6.14 0.97
CA SER A 88 -4.35 6.72 2.03
C SER A 88 -5.83 6.35 1.89
N ARG A 89 -6.61 6.45 2.97
CA ARG A 89 -8.06 6.22 2.93
C ARG A 89 -8.76 7.13 1.91
N GLN A 90 -8.33 8.39 1.83
CA GLN A 90 -8.92 9.37 0.91
C GLN A 90 -8.67 8.99 -0.55
N GLU A 91 -7.43 8.63 -0.89
CA GLU A 91 -7.06 8.16 -2.23
C GLU A 91 -7.78 6.87 -2.60
N TRP A 92 -7.84 5.91 -1.66
CA TRP A 92 -8.54 4.64 -1.86
C TRP A 92 -10.04 4.83 -2.11
N GLY A 93 -10.68 5.75 -1.38
CA GLY A 93 -12.09 6.09 -1.57
C GLY A 93 -12.39 6.73 -2.92
N GLN A 94 -11.41 7.43 -3.52
CA GLN A 94 -11.56 8.01 -4.87
C GLN A 94 -11.24 7.01 -5.97
N GLN A 95 -10.24 6.15 -5.77
CA GLN A 95 -9.81 5.14 -6.72
C GLN A 95 -9.41 3.83 -6.02
N PRO A 96 -10.36 2.89 -5.82
CA PRO A 96 -10.15 1.63 -5.09
C PRO A 96 -9.54 0.54 -5.98
N MET A 97 -8.48 0.89 -6.70
CA MET A 97 -7.84 0.05 -7.72
C MET A 97 -6.33 0.07 -7.51
N THR A 98 -5.75 -1.12 -7.29
CA THR A 98 -4.36 -1.31 -6.85
C THR A 98 -3.35 -0.71 -7.82
N GLU A 99 -3.63 -0.78 -9.11
CA GLU A 99 -2.76 -0.38 -10.21
C GLU A 99 -2.34 1.09 -10.17
N TYR A 100 -3.14 1.97 -9.57
CA TYR A 100 -2.84 3.40 -9.47
C TYR A 100 -1.85 3.75 -8.37
N TRP A 101 -1.73 2.88 -7.37
CA TRP A 101 -1.01 3.14 -6.13
C TRP A 101 0.11 2.14 -5.87
N ALA A 102 0.17 1.07 -6.66
CA ALA A 102 1.17 0.03 -6.56
C ALA A 102 2.47 0.40 -7.26
N THR A 103 3.57 0.05 -6.60
CA THR A 103 4.92 0.01 -7.18
C THR A 103 5.28 -1.43 -7.48
N TYR A 104 5.50 -1.75 -8.76
CA TYR A 104 5.87 -3.09 -9.20
C TYR A 104 7.39 -3.26 -9.26
N PHE A 105 7.88 -4.40 -8.80
CA PHE A 105 9.30 -4.74 -8.86
C PHE A 105 9.63 -5.39 -10.21
N ARG A 106 10.25 -4.63 -11.12
CA ARG A 106 10.52 -5.09 -12.49
C ARG A 106 11.43 -6.32 -12.57
N GLY A 107 12.34 -6.48 -11.62
CA GLY A 107 13.25 -7.64 -11.58
C GLY A 107 12.63 -8.91 -11.01
N ALA A 108 11.41 -8.84 -10.47
CA ALA A 108 10.84 -9.98 -9.76
C ALA A 108 10.58 -11.18 -10.67
N GLN A 109 10.19 -10.94 -11.92
CA GLN A 109 10.01 -11.99 -12.92
C GLN A 109 11.31 -12.78 -13.13
N THR A 110 12.40 -12.10 -13.48
CA THR A 110 13.69 -12.74 -13.74
C THR A 110 14.19 -13.51 -12.52
N LEU A 111 13.99 -12.99 -11.31
CA LEU A 111 14.41 -13.68 -10.09
C LEU A 111 13.61 -14.97 -9.86
N LEU A 112 12.30 -14.95 -10.08
CA LEU A 112 11.42 -16.12 -9.93
C LEU A 112 11.64 -17.18 -11.03
N GLU A 113 12.06 -16.76 -12.23
CA GLU A 113 12.36 -17.65 -13.36
C GLU A 113 13.79 -18.25 -13.27
N SER A 114 14.78 -17.44 -12.87
CA SER A 114 16.18 -17.90 -12.74
C SER A 114 16.36 -18.98 -11.66
N SER A 115 15.50 -18.97 -10.65
CA SER A 115 15.50 -19.98 -9.59
C SER A 115 15.03 -21.34 -10.11
N SER A 116 13.99 -21.35 -10.96
CA SER A 116 13.51 -22.59 -11.59
C SER A 116 14.51 -23.25 -12.54
N GLU A 117 15.44 -22.50 -13.13
CA GLU A 117 16.51 -23.04 -14.00
C GLU A 117 17.67 -23.68 -13.22
N SER A 118 17.73 -23.50 -11.90
CA SER A 118 18.85 -23.98 -11.07
C SER A 118 18.72 -25.43 -10.61
N SER A 119 17.59 -26.08 -10.92
CA SER A 119 17.30 -27.47 -10.56
C SER A 119 17.70 -28.41 -11.72
N PHE A 120 18.98 -28.80 -11.73
CA PHE A 120 19.56 -29.83 -12.61
C PHE A 120 19.53 -31.23 -11.99
#